data_AF-A0AB36L0V0-F1
#
_entry.id   AF-A0AB36L0V0-F1
#
_cell.length_a   1.000
_cell.length_b   1.000
_cell.length_c   1.000
_cell.angle_alpha   90.00
_cell.angle_beta   90.00
_cell.angle_gamma   90.00
#
_symmetry.space_group_name_H-M   'P 1'
#
loop_
_entity.id
_entity.type
_entity.pdbx_description
1 polymer ?
#
loop_
_entity_poly.entity_id
_entity_poly.type
_entity_poly.pdbx_seq_one_letter_code
_entity_poly.pdbx_strand_id
1 'polypeptide(L)' 'MKITIHNLHGAALVTFFRNGTAVHAESFEGRVDGPYTRTVQFDGLYDSHSATAVIGNLNFTYEVEP' A
#
# COMPACT_ATOMS: atom_id res chain seq x y z
N MET A 1 3.02 -8.11 8.17
CA MET A 1 3.42 -7.58 6.86
C MET A 1 4.13 -6.25 6.95
N LYS A 2 5.00 -6.00 5.97
CA LYS A 2 5.62 -4.70 5.71
C LYS A 2 5.19 -4.23 4.33
N ILE A 3 4.96 -2.94 4.21
CA ILE A 3 4.67 -2.29 2.95
C ILE A 3 5.75 -1.24 2.72
N THR A 4 6.38 -1.28 1.57
CA THR A 4 7.36 -0.28 1.15
C THR A 4 6.79 0.52 -0.01
N ILE A 5 6.85 1.85 0.08
CA ILE A 5 6.40 2.79 -0.94
C ILE A 5 7.59 3.56 -1.49
N HIS A 6 7.61 3.80 -2.80
CA HIS A 6 8.59 4.66 -3.46
C HIS A 6 7.91 5.75 -4.29
N ASN A 7 8.47 6.96 -4.28
CA ASN A 7 8.07 8.07 -5.14
C ASN A 7 6.59 8.50 -4.98
N LEU A 8 6.01 8.35 -3.79
CA LEU A 8 4.63 8.79 -3.53
C LEU A 8 4.60 10.28 -3.22
N HIS A 9 3.96 11.06 -4.08
CA HIS A 9 3.67 12.47 -3.83
C HIS A 9 2.15 12.65 -3.77
N GLY A 10 1.60 12.65 -2.57
CA GLY A 10 0.16 12.76 -2.34
C GLY A 10 -0.34 11.65 -1.42
N ALA A 11 -1.36 10.92 -1.84
CA ALA A 11 -1.98 9.85 -1.07
C ALA A 11 -2.17 8.60 -1.92
N ALA A 12 -1.86 7.43 -1.36
CA ALA A 12 -2.11 6.13 -1.94
C ALA A 12 -2.78 5.19 -0.93
N LEU A 13 -3.61 4.28 -1.45
CA LEU A 13 -4.26 3.23 -0.69
C LEU A 13 -3.75 1.88 -1.18
N VAL A 14 -3.17 1.09 -0.28
CA VAL A 14 -2.82 -0.31 -0.55
C VAL A 14 -3.93 -1.18 0.00
N THR A 15 -4.65 -1.88 -0.87
CA THR A 15 -5.79 -2.74 -0.53
C THR A 15 -5.41 -4.20 -0.67
N PHE A 16 -5.81 -4.99 0.31
CA PHE A 16 -5.60 -6.44 0.38
C PHE A 16 -6.91 -7.15 0.15
N PHE A 17 -6.87 -8.23 -0.62
CA PHE A 17 -8.04 -8.98 -1.03
C PHE A 17 -7.93 -10.44 -0.61
N ARG A 18 -9.09 -11.01 -0.31
CA ARG A 18 -9.28 -12.46 -0.14
C ARG A 18 -10.48 -12.88 -0.96
N ASN A 19 -10.28 -13.83 -1.87
CA ASN A 19 -11.30 -14.29 -2.81
C ASN A 19 -12.00 -13.13 -3.54
N GLY A 20 -11.24 -12.11 -3.95
CA GLY A 20 -11.77 -10.91 -4.63
C GLY A 20 -12.48 -9.88 -3.74
N THR A 21 -12.64 -10.15 -2.44
CA THR A 21 -13.22 -9.20 -1.47
C THR A 21 -12.11 -8.44 -0.76
N ALA A 22 -12.23 -7.11 -0.66
CA ALA A 22 -11.29 -6.31 0.12
C ALA A 22 -11.42 -6.65 1.61
N VAL A 23 -10.33 -7.10 2.23
CA VAL A 23 -10.29 -7.49 3.66
C VAL A 23 -9.52 -6.51 4.53
N HIS A 24 -8.62 -5.72 3.93
CA HIS A 24 -7.83 -4.71 4.63
C HIS A 24 -7.38 -3.62 3.67
N ALA A 25 -7.16 -2.41 4.19
CA ALA A 25 -6.60 -1.32 3.40
C ALA A 25 -5.74 -0.40 4.26
N GLU A 26 -4.65 0.09 3.68
CA GLU A 26 -3.64 0.90 4.34
C GLU A 26 -3.41 2.19 3.57
N SER A 27 -3.61 3.34 4.22
CA SER A 27 -3.38 4.64 3.61
C SER A 27 -1.93 5.10 3.82
N PHE A 28 -1.36 5.67 2.78
CA PHE A 28 -0.05 6.31 2.76
C PHE A 28 -0.25 7.73 2.28
N GLU A 29 0.25 8.69 3.04
CA GLU A 29 0.09 10.11 2.73
C GLU A 29 1.42 10.84 2.91
N GLY A 30 1.65 11.83 2.05
CA GLY A 30 2.78 12.74 2.13
C GLY A 30 3.65 12.75 0.88
N ARG A 31 4.88 13.23 1.07
CA ARG A 31 5.90 13.29 0.03
C ARG A 31 7.02 12.33 0.39
N VAL A 32 7.10 11.24 -0.36
CA VAL A 32 8.05 10.15 -0.22
C VAL A 32 8.91 10.13 -1.48
N ASP A 33 10.13 10.66 -1.40
CA ASP A 33 11.08 10.71 -2.51
C ASP A 33 12.01 9.47 -2.55
N GLY A 34 11.97 8.61 -1.51
CA GLY A 34 12.79 7.40 -1.38
C GLY A 34 11.98 6.23 -0.77
N PRO A 35 12.61 5.10 -0.43
CA PRO A 35 11.90 3.98 0.19
C PRO A 35 11.32 4.37 1.55
N TYR A 36 9.99 4.28 1.70
CA TYR A 36 9.30 4.43 2.98
C TYR A 36 8.65 3.10 3.34
N THR A 37 9.16 2.45 4.38
CA THR A 37 8.64 1.16 4.85
C THR A 37 7.81 1.34 6.12
N ARG A 38 6.60 0.79 6.12
CA ARG A 38 5.74 0.71 7.31
C ARG A 38 5.41 -0.74 7.62
N THR A 39 5.61 -1.12 8.88
CA THR A 39 5.08 -2.38 9.40
C THR A 39 3.59 -2.22 9.67
N VAL A 40 2.80 -3.13 9.11
CA VAL A 40 1.35 -3.14 9.28
C VAL A 40 0.96 -4.35 10.12
N GLN A 41 0.20 -4.08 11.17
CA GLN A 41 -0.35 -5.09 12.06
C GLN A 41 -1.68 -5.60 11.48
N PHE A 42 -1.57 -6.49 10.50
CA PHE A 42 -2.70 -7.25 9.96
C PHE A 42 -2.39 -8.74 10.10
N ASP A 43 -3.24 -9.45 10.84
CA ASP A 43 -3.13 -10.88 11.14
C ASP A 43 -4.06 -11.75 10.27
N GLY A 44 -4.83 -11.12 9.37
CA GLY A 44 -5.71 -11.80 8.44
C GLY A 44 -4.99 -12.40 7.23
N LEU A 45 -5.63 -13.39 6.60
CA LEU A 45 -5.18 -13.98 5.35
C LEU A 45 -5.61 -13.11 4.16
N TYR A 46 -4.71 -12.93 3.19
CA TYR A 46 -4.98 -12.33 1.88
C TYR A 46 -4.30 -13.17 0.79
N ASP A 47 -4.83 -13.12 -0.43
CA ASP A 47 -4.27 -13.82 -1.61
C ASP A 47 -3.73 -12.87 -2.68
N SER A 48 -4.12 -11.60 -2.61
CA SER A 48 -3.74 -10.58 -3.57
C SER A 48 -3.81 -9.18 -2.95
N HIS A 49 -3.13 -8.23 -3.59
CA HIS A 49 -3.12 -6.83 -3.18
C HIS A 49 -3.03 -5.91 -4.41
N SER A 50 -3.52 -4.68 -4.26
CA SER A 50 -3.39 -3.62 -5.25
C SER A 50 -3.12 -2.29 -4.56
N ALA A 51 -2.36 -1.40 -5.19
CA ALA A 51 -2.22 -0.03 -4.73
C ALA A 51 -2.83 0.94 -5.73
N THR A 52 -3.55 1.93 -5.21
CA THR A 52 -4.21 2.97 -6.00
C THR A 52 -3.84 4.33 -5.44
N ALA A 53 -3.36 5.24 -6.29
CA ALA A 53 -3.19 6.63 -5.90
C ALA A 53 -4.58 7.27 -5.76
N VAL A 54 -4.84 7.87 -4.59
CA VAL A 54 -6.09 8.58 -4.27
C VAL A 54 -5.95 10.05 -4.66
N ILE A 55 -4.78 10.63 -4.42
CA ILE A 55 -4.43 12.01 -4.78
C ILE A 55 -2.96 12.05 -5.19
N GLY A 56 -2.63 12.76 -6.27
CA GLY A 56 -1.25 13.03 -6.67
C GLY A 56 -0.67 12.05 -7.68
N ASN A 57 0.61 11.69 -7.49
CA ASN A 57 1.41 10.96 -8.48
C ASN A 57 0.93 9.50 -8.71
N LEU A 58 0.61 9.13 -9.96
CA LEU A 58 0.29 7.76 -10.37
C LEU A 58 1.52 6.85 -10.56
N ASN A 59 2.72 7.42 -10.67
CA ASN A 59 3.99 6.73 -10.92
C ASN A 59 4.70 6.26 -9.64
N PHE A 60 3.99 6.14 -8.52
CA PHE A 60 4.56 5.52 -7.33
C PHE A 60 4.66 4.00 -7.53
N THR A 61 5.59 3.36 -6.83
CA THR A 61 5.66 1.90 -6.77
C THR A 61 5.51 1.43 -5.33
N TYR A 62 5.14 0.17 -5.16
CA TYR A 62 4.98 -0.43 -3.85
C TYR A 62 5.39 -1.90 -3.84
N GLU A 63 5.82 -2.35 -2.67
CA GLU A 63 6.17 -3.74 -2.37
C GLU A 63 5.47 -4.17 -1.09
N VAL A 64 5.06 -5.43 -1.04
CA VAL A 64 4.42 -6.05 0.13
C VAL A 64 5.22 -7.29 0.52
N GLU A 65 5.68 -7.31 1.76
CA GLU A 65 6.32 -8.46 2.38
C GLU A 65 5.39 -9.02 3.48
N PRO A 66 4.98 -10.30 3.44
CA PRO A 66 4.11 -10.92 4.45
C PRO A 66 4.61 -10.82 5.89
#